data_AF-A0A3N5DI33-F1
#
_entry.id   AF-A0A3N5DI33-F1
#
_cell.length_a   1.000
_cell.length_b   1.000
_cell.length_c   1.000
_cell.angle_alpha   90.00
_cell.angle_beta   90.00
_cell.angle_gamma   90.00
#
_symmetry.space_group_name_H-M   'P 1'
#
loop_
_entity.id
_entity.type
_entity.pdbx_description
1 polymer ?
#
loop_
_entity_poly.entity_id
_entity_poly.type
_entity_poly.pdbx_seq_one_letter_code
_entity_poly.pdbx_strand_id
1 'polypeptide(L)'
;MRALPMASACLLASRRSSGYTSRGPIDETASGEGKTMIDAVKYNLSHLTDFSGRDARPTFWWYVLFLAIVQFGIGILISIPVMTSSMASGFSAARSGADQATLEAQMMQQMSGSMVTMGYISAAVGVVVTLMGLAAFVRRLHDSGKTGWWAAIPLATKAITVLVGLQALTRMTQTFAAARGSADLEAMQSQVMAASWVNLVGIVGIVVIIAFGVMKSDPAANRYGEEPVRLGA
;
A
#
# COMPACT_ATOMS: atom_id res chain seq x y z
N MET A 1 -42.33 -10.67 68.56
CA MET A 1 -41.34 -10.56 69.66
C MET A 1 -40.47 -11.80 69.56
N ARG A 2 -39.15 -11.85 69.39
CA ARG A 2 -37.93 -11.00 69.39
C ARG A 2 -36.90 -11.90 68.66
N ALA A 3 -35.76 -11.52 68.10
CA ALA A 3 -35.09 -10.31 67.69
C ALA A 3 -33.88 -10.82 66.87
N LEU A 4 -33.52 -10.17 65.77
CA LEU A 4 -32.22 -10.35 65.11
C LEU A 4 -31.11 -9.83 66.04
N PRO A 5 -29.90 -10.41 66.05
CA PRO A 5 -28.72 -9.70 66.48
C PRO A 5 -28.06 -9.01 65.29
N MET A 6 -27.99 -7.68 65.38
CA MET A 6 -27.06 -6.82 64.66
C MET A 6 -25.71 -6.75 65.40
N ALA A 7 -24.67 -6.52 64.61
CA ALA A 7 -23.55 -5.61 64.85
C ALA A 7 -22.20 -6.14 65.37
N SER A 8 -21.18 -5.61 64.67
CA SER A 8 -19.86 -5.18 65.16
C SER A 8 -18.75 -6.23 65.29
N ALA A 9 -17.73 -6.12 64.44
CA ALA A 9 -16.58 -5.26 64.76
C ALA A 9 -15.61 -5.13 63.58
N CYS A 10 -15.29 -3.87 63.31
CA CYS A 10 -14.22 -3.36 62.48
C CYS A 10 -12.85 -3.82 63.01
N LEU A 11 -11.97 -4.30 62.14
CA LEU A 11 -10.53 -4.27 62.40
C LEU A 11 -9.77 -4.02 61.09
N LEU A 12 -9.32 -2.77 60.99
CA LEU A 12 -8.32 -2.30 60.06
C LEU A 12 -7.05 -3.16 60.13
N ALA A 13 -6.57 -3.61 58.98
CA ALA A 13 -5.14 -3.84 58.78
C ALA A 13 -4.78 -3.53 57.33
N SER A 14 -4.34 -2.30 57.13
CA SER A 14 -3.59 -1.86 55.97
C SER A 14 -2.34 -2.73 55.77
N ARG A 15 -2.21 -3.39 54.63
CA ARG A 15 -0.89 -3.66 54.04
C ARG A 15 -0.94 -3.48 52.53
N ARG A 16 -0.53 -2.28 52.10
CA ARG A 16 0.17 -2.10 50.84
C ARG A 16 1.54 -2.77 50.96
N SER A 17 1.83 -3.70 50.07
CA SER A 17 3.16 -3.99 49.53
C SER A 17 2.91 -4.80 48.26
N SER A 18 2.80 -4.12 47.10
CA SER A 18 3.92 -3.98 46.17
C SER A 18 4.58 -5.34 45.91
N GLY A 19 3.93 -6.15 45.08
CA GLY A 19 4.50 -7.33 44.44
C GLY A 19 4.64 -7.06 42.95
N TYR A 20 5.46 -6.06 42.59
CA TYR A 20 6.08 -6.01 41.26
C TYR A 20 6.98 -7.24 41.21
N THR A 21 6.51 -8.30 40.54
CA THR A 21 7.34 -9.47 40.26
C THR A 21 8.58 -8.96 39.55
N SER A 22 9.71 -9.12 40.22
CA SER A 22 11.03 -8.77 39.75
C SER A 22 11.19 -9.27 38.32
N ARG A 23 11.35 -8.33 37.38
CA ARG A 23 12.11 -8.57 36.16
C ARG A 23 13.33 -9.41 36.57
N GLY A 24 13.45 -10.62 36.04
CA GLY A 24 14.76 -11.25 35.92
C GLY A 24 15.72 -10.26 35.25
N PRO A 25 17.04 -10.41 35.40
CA PRO A 25 17.97 -9.52 34.74
C PRO A 25 17.60 -9.53 33.26
N ILE A 26 17.01 -8.43 32.80
CA ILE A 26 17.06 -8.10 31.39
C ILE A 26 18.54 -8.18 31.09
N ASP A 27 18.91 -9.11 30.25
CA ASP A 27 20.21 -9.09 29.64
C ASP A 27 20.28 -7.77 28.87
N GLU A 28 20.71 -6.74 29.60
CA GLU A 28 20.96 -5.38 29.15
C GLU A 28 22.21 -5.34 28.25
N THR A 29 22.74 -6.52 27.88
CA THR A 29 23.93 -6.69 27.04
C THR A 29 23.65 -7.32 25.67
N ALA A 30 22.40 -7.62 25.30
CA ALA A 30 22.04 -7.89 23.91
C ALA A 30 21.69 -6.58 23.16
N SER A 31 22.74 -5.85 22.79
CA SER A 31 22.77 -4.71 21.85
C SER A 31 21.69 -3.65 22.03
N GLY A 32 22.10 -2.47 22.49
CA GLY A 32 21.41 -1.21 22.24
C GLY A 32 21.35 -0.82 20.75
N GLU A 33 20.98 -1.74 19.85
CA GLU A 33 20.45 -1.39 18.54
C GLU A 33 19.05 -0.80 18.77
N GLY A 34 18.97 0.52 18.82
CA GLY A 34 17.69 1.22 18.84
C GLY A 34 16.82 0.69 17.72
N LYS A 35 15.58 0.28 18.03
CA LYS A 35 14.65 -0.31 17.06
C LYS A 35 14.38 0.68 15.92
N THR A 36 15.08 0.55 14.81
CA THR A 36 15.13 1.53 13.72
C THR A 36 13.94 1.39 12.75
N MET A 37 13.77 2.38 11.88
CA MET A 37 12.91 2.28 10.69
C MET A 37 13.28 1.05 9.84
N ILE A 38 14.56 0.75 9.69
CA ILE A 38 15.04 -0.37 8.86
C ILE A 38 14.61 -1.71 9.48
N ASP A 39 14.53 -1.80 10.80
CA ASP A 39 14.07 -3.02 11.48
C ASP A 39 12.59 -3.28 11.21
N ALA A 40 11.76 -2.24 11.14
CA ALA A 40 10.37 -2.37 10.71
C ALA A 40 10.25 -2.90 9.27
N VAL A 41 11.13 -2.46 8.37
CA VAL A 41 11.16 -2.95 6.98
C VAL A 41 11.60 -4.41 6.92
N LYS A 42 12.74 -4.74 7.54
CA LYS A 42 13.26 -6.11 7.60
C LYS A 42 12.25 -7.08 8.21
N TYR A 43 11.61 -6.68 9.30
CA TYR A 43 10.58 -7.45 9.98
C TYR A 43 9.40 -7.77 9.04
N ASN A 44 8.86 -6.78 8.34
CA ASN A 44 7.73 -7.02 7.45
C ASN A 44 8.13 -7.84 6.20
N LEU A 45 9.35 -7.66 5.69
CA LEU A 45 9.88 -8.46 4.58
C LEU A 45 10.12 -9.93 4.95
N SER A 46 10.44 -10.25 6.21
CA SER A 46 10.54 -11.64 6.68
C SER A 46 9.18 -12.27 6.97
N HIS A 47 8.11 -11.47 7.05
CA HIS A 47 6.75 -11.90 7.38
C HIS A 47 5.75 -11.53 6.28
N LEU A 48 6.13 -11.64 5.00
CA LEU A 48 5.29 -11.29 3.84
C LEU A 48 4.03 -12.15 3.71
N THR A 49 4.08 -13.39 4.19
CA THR A 49 2.98 -14.37 4.11
C THR A 49 2.42 -14.75 5.47
N ASP A 50 2.90 -14.13 6.55
CA ASP A 50 2.39 -14.35 7.89
C ASP A 50 1.30 -13.33 8.22
N PHE A 51 0.04 -13.77 8.12
CA PHE A 51 -1.13 -12.94 8.43
C PHE A 51 -1.48 -12.94 9.93
N SER A 52 -0.74 -13.69 10.74
CA SER A 52 -0.98 -13.81 12.18
C SER A 52 -0.21 -12.73 12.95
N GLY A 53 -0.66 -12.44 14.17
CA GLY A 53 -0.02 -11.43 15.02
C GLY A 53 -0.47 -10.00 14.74
N ARG A 54 0.32 -9.05 15.24
CA ARG A 54 -0.06 -7.65 15.41
C ARG A 54 1.11 -6.72 15.10
N ASP A 55 0.85 -5.68 14.31
CA ASP A 55 1.86 -4.65 13.98
C ASP A 55 1.50 -3.33 14.63
N ALA A 56 2.44 -2.79 15.41
CA ALA A 56 2.33 -1.44 15.97
C ALA A 56 2.36 -0.38 14.87
N ARG A 57 1.82 0.82 15.15
CA ARG A 57 1.73 1.90 14.15
C ARG A 57 3.09 2.27 13.52
N PRO A 58 4.18 2.50 14.29
CA PRO A 58 5.44 2.88 13.67
C PRO A 58 5.97 1.78 12.75
N THR A 59 5.84 0.52 13.16
CA THR A 59 6.25 -0.66 12.39
C THR A 59 5.49 -0.76 11.06
N PHE A 60 4.18 -0.53 11.10
CA PHE A 60 3.34 -0.49 9.91
C PHE A 60 3.69 0.69 8.99
N TRP A 61 3.76 1.91 9.51
CA TRP A 61 3.93 3.12 8.69
C TRP A 61 5.31 3.23 8.05
N TRP A 62 6.37 2.78 8.72
CA TRP A 62 7.69 2.72 8.10
C TRP A 62 7.73 1.72 6.94
N TYR A 63 7.02 0.60 7.07
CA TYR A 63 6.90 -0.36 5.98
C TYR A 63 6.05 0.18 4.82
N VAL A 64 4.93 0.86 5.11
CA VAL A 64 4.12 1.55 4.08
C VAL A 64 4.93 2.62 3.35
N LEU A 65 5.73 3.41 4.07
CA LEU A 65 6.62 4.41 3.46
C LEU A 65 7.67 3.74 2.56
N PHE A 66 8.29 2.65 3.01
CA PHE A 66 9.20 1.86 2.19
C PHE A 66 8.53 1.39 0.90
N LEU A 67 7.33 0.81 0.98
CA LEU A 67 6.57 0.38 -0.20
C LEU A 67 6.24 1.55 -1.13
N ALA A 68 5.91 2.73 -0.59
CA ALA A 68 5.65 3.93 -1.38
C ALA A 68 6.93 4.43 -2.10
N ILE A 69 8.08 4.41 -1.43
CA ILE A 69 9.37 4.78 -2.04
C ILE A 69 9.77 3.79 -3.14
N VAL A 70 9.61 2.48 -2.89
CA VAL A 70 9.86 1.45 -3.89
C VAL A 70 8.96 1.63 -5.11
N GLN A 71 7.66 1.86 -4.90
CA GLN A 71 6.70 2.11 -5.97
C GLN A 71 7.09 3.36 -6.79
N PHE A 72 7.48 4.45 -6.12
CA PHE A 72 7.92 5.68 -6.78
C PHE A 72 9.22 5.48 -7.56
N GLY A 73 10.21 4.83 -6.97
CA GLY A 73 11.49 4.51 -7.61
C GLY A 73 11.32 3.63 -8.84
N ILE A 74 10.51 2.57 -8.76
CA ILE A 74 10.17 1.73 -9.91
C ILE A 74 9.47 2.55 -10.99
N GLY A 75 8.56 3.47 -10.62
CA GLY A 75 7.92 4.39 -11.56
C GLY A 75 8.93 5.24 -12.35
N ILE A 76 9.95 5.79 -11.68
CA ILE A 76 11.04 6.52 -12.33
C ILE A 76 11.81 5.60 -13.27
N LEU A 77 12.16 4.38 -12.84
CA LEU A 77 12.90 3.43 -13.66
C LEU A 77 12.14 3.03 -14.93
N ILE A 78 10.81 2.86 -14.85
CA ILE A 78 9.95 2.58 -16.00
C ILE A 78 9.92 3.75 -16.98
N SER A 79 10.04 4.99 -16.49
CA SER A 79 10.01 6.19 -17.35
C SER A 79 11.28 6.37 -18.20
N ILE A 80 12.43 5.84 -17.74
CA ILE A 80 13.73 6.04 -18.41
C ILE A 80 13.73 5.45 -19.82
N PRO A 81 13.34 4.18 -20.07
CA PRO A 81 13.25 3.63 -21.43
C PRO A 81 12.33 4.40 -22.36
N VAL A 82 11.21 4.92 -21.84
CA VAL A 82 10.28 5.74 -22.63
C VAL A 82 10.99 7.02 -23.07
N MET A 83 11.61 7.73 -22.13
CA MET A 83 12.34 8.96 -22.41
C MET A 83 13.51 8.75 -23.38
N THR A 84 14.30 7.68 -23.20
CA THR A 84 15.42 7.38 -24.11
C THR A 84 14.93 7.00 -25.50
N SER A 85 13.85 6.23 -25.60
CA SER A 85 13.25 5.88 -26.90
C SER A 85 12.70 7.13 -27.60
N SER A 86 12.01 8.02 -26.89
CA SER A 86 11.45 9.26 -27.44
C SER A 86 12.53 10.22 -27.91
N MET A 87 13.66 10.27 -27.22
CA MET A 87 14.82 11.06 -27.66
C MET A 87 15.44 10.45 -28.93
N ALA A 88 15.62 9.13 -28.97
CA ALA A 88 16.17 8.43 -30.14
C ALA A 88 15.32 8.63 -31.40
N SER A 89 14.00 8.58 -31.27
CA SER A 89 13.08 8.82 -32.39
C SER A 89 13.04 10.27 -32.84
N GLY A 90 13.14 11.23 -31.92
CA GLY A 90 13.29 12.64 -32.26
C GLY A 90 14.59 12.90 -33.07
N PHE A 91 15.69 12.27 -32.68
CA PHE A 91 16.95 12.34 -33.43
C PHE A 91 16.87 11.67 -34.81
N SER A 92 16.17 10.54 -34.93
CA SER A 92 15.98 9.89 -36.23
C SER A 92 15.09 10.73 -37.15
N ALA A 93 14.02 11.32 -36.61
CA ALA A 93 13.13 12.22 -37.33
C ALA A 93 13.91 13.39 -37.93
N ALA A 94 14.73 14.07 -37.11
CA ALA A 94 15.54 15.22 -37.55
C ALA A 94 16.54 14.90 -38.67
N ARG A 95 16.99 13.64 -38.79
CA ARG A 95 17.97 13.21 -39.81
C ARG A 95 17.34 12.54 -41.02
N SER A 96 16.11 12.08 -40.90
CA SER A 96 15.48 11.22 -41.91
C SER A 96 15.12 11.94 -43.21
N GLY A 97 14.97 13.27 -43.18
CA GLY A 97 14.40 14.02 -44.30
C GLY A 97 13.00 13.53 -44.68
N ALA A 98 12.35 12.76 -43.80
CA ALA A 98 11.06 12.16 -44.03
C ALA A 98 9.98 13.25 -44.08
N ASP A 99 8.98 13.00 -44.91
CA ASP A 99 7.79 13.81 -45.03
C ASP A 99 7.06 13.92 -43.67
N GLN A 100 6.44 15.08 -43.41
CA GLN A 100 5.81 15.33 -42.11
C GLN A 100 4.77 14.26 -41.74
N ALA A 101 4.07 13.71 -42.73
CA ALA A 101 3.11 12.63 -42.54
C ALA A 101 3.75 11.32 -42.03
N THR A 102 4.93 10.94 -42.51
CA THR A 102 5.64 9.74 -42.02
C THR A 102 6.24 9.97 -40.64
N LEU A 103 6.71 11.19 -40.35
CA LEU A 103 7.17 11.56 -39.00
C LEU A 103 6.04 11.50 -37.96
N GLU A 104 4.87 12.06 -38.31
CA GLU A 104 3.68 11.99 -37.46
C GLU A 104 3.26 10.54 -37.21
N ALA A 105 3.26 9.68 -38.24
CA ALA A 105 2.94 8.26 -38.12
C ALA A 105 3.95 7.50 -37.23
N GLN A 106 5.25 7.75 -37.38
CA GLN A 106 6.30 7.12 -36.55
C GLN A 106 6.18 7.51 -35.08
N MET A 107 5.94 8.80 -34.80
CA MET A 107 5.76 9.29 -33.43
C MET A 107 4.50 8.69 -32.77
N MET A 108 3.38 8.61 -33.51
CA MET A 108 2.16 7.98 -33.03
C MET A 108 2.33 6.49 -32.74
N GLN A 109 3.02 5.75 -33.62
CA GLN A 109 3.25 4.32 -33.44
C GLN A 109 4.12 4.03 -32.20
N GLN A 110 5.16 4.84 -31.98
CA GLN A 110 6.01 4.72 -30.82
C GLN A 110 5.28 5.02 -29.51
N MET A 111 4.48 6.09 -29.49
CA MET A 111 3.70 6.49 -28.33
C MET A 111 2.76 5.36 -27.91
N SER A 112 2.01 4.80 -28.87
CA SER A 112 1.09 3.68 -28.61
C SER A 112 1.79 2.45 -28.02
N GLY A 113 2.91 2.00 -28.61
CA GLY A 113 3.65 0.83 -28.12
C GLY A 113 4.24 1.01 -26.71
N SER A 114 4.75 2.21 -26.42
CA SER A 114 5.32 2.54 -25.11
C SER A 114 4.25 2.59 -24.02
N MET A 115 3.07 3.13 -24.33
CA MET A 115 1.94 3.21 -23.40
C MET A 115 1.43 1.82 -22.98
N VAL A 116 1.32 0.88 -23.92
CA VAL A 116 0.91 -0.50 -23.63
C VAL A 116 1.88 -1.17 -22.67
N THR A 117 3.18 -1.11 -23.02
CA THR A 117 4.24 -1.73 -22.22
C THR A 117 4.28 -1.14 -20.82
N MET A 118 4.24 0.19 -20.70
CA MET A 118 4.23 0.89 -19.41
C MET A 118 3.00 0.54 -18.57
N GLY A 119 1.84 0.41 -19.21
CA GLY A 119 0.59 0.05 -18.55
C GLY A 119 0.63 -1.34 -17.91
N TYR A 120 1.10 -2.36 -18.63
CA TYR A 120 1.24 -3.72 -18.10
C TYR A 120 2.27 -3.80 -16.97
N ILE A 121 3.43 -3.16 -17.14
CA ILE A 121 4.46 -3.14 -16.09
C ILE A 121 3.94 -2.44 -14.83
N SER A 122 3.29 -1.28 -14.98
CA SER A 122 2.72 -0.52 -13.86
C SER A 122 1.63 -1.32 -13.13
N ALA A 123 0.79 -2.05 -13.87
CA ALA A 123 -0.20 -2.95 -13.30
C ALA A 123 0.45 -4.07 -12.49
N ALA A 124 1.45 -4.75 -13.06
CA ALA A 124 2.17 -5.84 -12.40
C ALA A 124 2.87 -5.37 -11.12
N VAL A 125 3.65 -4.28 -11.21
CA VAL A 125 4.33 -3.68 -10.05
C VAL A 125 3.34 -3.30 -8.97
N GLY A 126 2.24 -2.65 -9.36
CA GLY A 126 1.20 -2.25 -8.41
C GLY A 126 0.56 -3.43 -7.69
N VAL A 127 0.34 -4.55 -8.38
CA VAL A 127 -0.15 -5.79 -7.76
C VAL A 127 0.88 -6.35 -6.79
N VAL A 128 2.14 -6.47 -7.20
CA VAL A 128 3.23 -6.97 -6.35
C VAL A 128 3.35 -6.15 -5.07
N VAL A 129 3.41 -4.81 -5.15
CA VAL A 129 3.50 -3.93 -3.99
C VAL A 129 2.29 -4.07 -3.06
N THR A 130 1.09 -4.23 -3.62
CA THR A 130 -0.12 -4.45 -2.82
C THR A 130 -0.06 -5.77 -2.06
N LEU A 131 0.42 -6.84 -2.72
CA LEU A 131 0.59 -8.15 -2.10
C LEU A 131 1.66 -8.11 -1.01
N MET A 132 2.77 -7.39 -1.22
CA MET A 132 3.80 -7.20 -0.20
C MET A 132 3.26 -6.46 1.04
N GLY A 133 2.36 -5.49 0.85
CA GLY A 133 1.71 -4.76 1.95
C GLY A 133 0.59 -5.52 2.65
N LEU A 134 0.10 -6.63 2.09
CA LEU A 134 -1.16 -7.25 2.53
C LEU A 134 -1.07 -7.83 3.94
N ALA A 135 -0.02 -8.62 4.23
CA ALA A 135 0.17 -9.23 5.55
C ALA A 135 0.33 -8.17 6.64
N ALA A 136 1.15 -7.14 6.39
CA ALA A 136 1.33 -6.01 7.30
C ALA A 136 0.01 -5.26 7.58
N PHE A 137 -0.82 -5.05 6.56
CA PHE A 137 -2.12 -4.41 6.75
C PHE A 137 -3.10 -5.27 7.56
N VAL A 138 -3.09 -6.60 7.35
CA VAL A 138 -3.89 -7.53 8.16
C VAL A 138 -3.44 -7.54 9.62
N ARG A 139 -2.13 -7.58 9.89
CA ARG A 139 -1.58 -7.46 11.26
C ARG A 139 -1.88 -6.11 11.90
N ARG A 140 -1.91 -5.02 11.12
CA ARG A 140 -2.35 -3.70 11.59
C ARG A 140 -3.83 -3.69 11.97
N LEU A 141 -4.69 -4.35 11.21
CA LEU A 141 -6.12 -4.51 11.55
C LEU A 141 -6.29 -5.30 12.86
N HIS A 142 -5.55 -6.40 13.00
CA HIS A 142 -5.53 -7.23 14.21
C HIS A 142 -5.06 -6.46 15.44
N ASP A 143 -4.10 -5.54 15.29
CA ASP A 143 -3.64 -4.71 16.39
C ASP A 143 -4.73 -3.77 16.96
N SER A 144 -5.68 -3.35 16.12
CA SER A 144 -6.86 -2.59 16.54
C SER A 144 -8.08 -3.48 16.85
N GLY A 145 -7.89 -4.79 17.02
CA GLY A 145 -8.95 -5.76 17.31
C GLY A 145 -9.91 -6.05 16.16
N LYS A 146 -9.65 -5.53 14.96
CA LYS A 146 -10.49 -5.72 13.77
C LYS A 146 -10.14 -7.02 13.05
N THR A 147 -11.09 -7.57 12.29
CA THR A 147 -10.86 -8.77 11.46
C THR A 147 -10.03 -8.44 10.22
N GLY A 148 -9.16 -9.35 9.78
CA GLY A 148 -8.42 -9.23 8.51
C GLY A 148 -9.30 -9.03 7.26
N TRP A 149 -10.58 -9.38 7.30
CA TRP A 149 -11.54 -9.18 6.20
C TRP A 149 -11.66 -7.74 5.69
N TRP A 150 -11.31 -6.73 6.51
CA TRP A 150 -11.27 -5.34 6.07
C TRP A 150 -10.21 -5.09 4.98
N ALA A 151 -9.21 -5.96 4.85
CA ALA A 151 -8.23 -5.94 3.75
C ALA A 151 -8.85 -6.27 2.38
N ALA A 152 -10.05 -6.85 2.33
CA ALA A 152 -10.75 -7.10 1.07
C ALA A 152 -11.09 -5.80 0.32
N ILE A 153 -11.29 -4.67 1.02
CA ILE A 153 -11.63 -3.39 0.39
C ILE A 153 -10.45 -2.82 -0.41
N PRO A 154 -9.24 -2.63 0.16
CA PRO A 154 -8.09 -2.19 -0.64
C PRO A 154 -7.71 -3.20 -1.73
N LEU A 155 -7.88 -4.51 -1.50
CA LEU A 155 -7.66 -5.52 -2.54
C LEU A 155 -8.65 -5.40 -3.71
N ALA A 156 -9.95 -5.28 -3.42
CA ALA A 156 -10.98 -5.15 -4.43
C ALA A 156 -10.84 -3.86 -5.23
N THR A 157 -10.61 -2.72 -4.56
CA THR A 157 -10.36 -1.44 -5.22
C THR A 157 -9.11 -1.47 -6.09
N LYS A 158 -8.03 -2.14 -5.63
CA LYS A 158 -6.83 -2.36 -6.45
C LYS A 158 -7.12 -3.22 -7.67
N ALA A 159 -7.81 -4.34 -7.50
CA ALA A 159 -8.17 -5.24 -8.60
C ALA A 159 -9.03 -4.53 -9.66
N ILE A 160 -10.07 -3.79 -9.23
CA ILE A 160 -10.92 -2.99 -10.12
C ILE A 160 -10.09 -1.97 -10.89
N THR A 161 -9.22 -1.22 -10.20
CA THR A 161 -8.37 -0.20 -10.83
C THR A 161 -7.44 -0.81 -11.88
N VAL A 162 -6.83 -1.97 -11.58
CA VAL A 162 -5.96 -2.68 -12.53
C VAL A 162 -6.75 -3.18 -13.73
N LEU A 163 -7.89 -3.85 -13.51
CA LEU A 163 -8.70 -4.41 -14.58
C LEU A 163 -9.24 -3.32 -15.53
N VAL A 164 -9.82 -2.26 -14.98
CA VAL A 164 -10.34 -1.14 -15.77
C VAL A 164 -9.19 -0.40 -16.47
N GLY A 165 -8.05 -0.23 -15.82
CA GLY A 165 -6.86 0.39 -16.42
C GLY A 165 -6.35 -0.39 -17.64
N LEU A 166 -6.26 -1.72 -17.55
CA LEU A 166 -5.87 -2.58 -18.66
C LEU A 166 -6.90 -2.58 -19.80
N GLN A 167 -8.19 -2.53 -19.48
CA GLN A 167 -9.26 -2.38 -20.48
C GLN A 167 -9.20 -1.02 -21.17
N ALA A 168 -8.97 0.05 -20.42
CA ALA A 168 -8.83 1.41 -20.97
C ALA A 168 -7.63 1.50 -21.92
N LEU A 169 -6.49 0.90 -21.57
CA LEU A 169 -5.33 0.79 -22.44
C LEU A 169 -5.66 0.04 -23.74
N THR A 170 -6.36 -1.08 -23.65
CA THR A 170 -6.75 -1.88 -24.82
C THR A 170 -7.72 -1.13 -25.74
N ARG A 171 -8.69 -0.41 -25.18
CA ARG A 171 -9.64 0.42 -25.94
C ARG A 171 -8.93 1.61 -26.61
N MET A 172 -7.99 2.20 -25.88
CA MET A 172 -7.18 3.32 -26.38
C MET A 172 -6.33 2.88 -27.58
N THR A 173 -5.64 1.75 -27.52
CA THR A 173 -4.82 1.27 -28.65
C THR A 173 -5.65 0.91 -29.87
N GLN A 174 -6.84 0.33 -29.68
CA GLN A 174 -7.78 0.05 -30.76
C GLN A 174 -8.25 1.34 -31.44
N THR A 175 -8.53 2.38 -30.64
CA THR A 175 -8.96 3.69 -31.17
C THR A 175 -7.82 4.39 -31.91
N PHE A 176 -6.59 4.34 -31.39
CA PHE A 176 -5.40 4.83 -32.11
C PHE A 176 -5.17 4.12 -33.44
N ALA A 177 -5.38 2.80 -33.50
CA ALA A 177 -5.21 2.02 -34.74
C ALA A 177 -6.31 2.29 -35.77
N ALA A 178 -7.52 2.64 -35.32
CA ALA A 178 -8.66 2.94 -36.17
C ALA A 178 -8.76 4.44 -36.55
N ALA A 179 -8.03 5.32 -35.86
CA ALA A 179 -8.14 6.76 -36.02
C ALA A 179 -7.72 7.22 -37.43
N ARG A 180 -8.62 7.95 -38.10
CA ARG A 180 -8.42 8.57 -39.41
C ARG A 180 -8.73 10.07 -39.43
N GLY A 181 -9.21 10.67 -38.33
CA GLY A 181 -9.48 12.11 -38.26
C GLY A 181 -9.91 12.64 -36.89
N SER A 182 -10.34 13.89 -36.83
CA SER A 182 -10.69 14.61 -35.58
C SER A 182 -11.85 13.99 -34.79
N ALA A 183 -12.79 13.30 -35.46
CA ALA A 183 -13.88 12.58 -34.80
C ALA A 183 -13.35 11.45 -33.89
N ASP A 184 -12.20 10.86 -34.23
CA ASP A 184 -11.58 9.81 -33.43
C ASP A 184 -10.90 10.38 -32.18
N LEU A 185 -10.40 11.63 -32.25
CA LEU A 185 -9.89 12.32 -31.06
C LEU A 185 -10.99 12.57 -30.03
N GLU A 186 -12.21 12.89 -30.45
CA GLU A 186 -13.35 13.07 -29.54
C GLU A 186 -13.73 11.74 -28.87
N ALA A 187 -13.74 10.64 -29.64
CA ALA A 187 -13.95 9.29 -29.09
C ALA A 187 -12.87 8.94 -28.05
N MET A 188 -11.60 9.25 -28.31
CA MET A 188 -10.51 9.03 -27.36
C MET A 188 -10.65 9.87 -26.09
N GLN A 189 -11.02 11.15 -26.23
CA GLN A 189 -11.27 12.03 -25.09
C GLN A 189 -12.40 11.48 -24.22
N SER A 190 -13.50 11.03 -24.82
CA SER A 190 -14.62 10.43 -24.08
C SER A 190 -14.21 9.15 -23.34
N GLN A 191 -13.39 8.30 -23.96
CA GLN A 191 -12.88 7.06 -23.35
C GLN A 191 -11.95 7.36 -22.16
N VAL A 192 -11.06 8.35 -22.27
CA VAL A 192 -10.18 8.77 -21.18
C VAL A 192 -11.01 9.30 -20.00
N MET A 193 -12.00 10.15 -20.27
CA MET A 193 -12.89 10.68 -19.23
C MET A 193 -13.69 9.56 -18.57
N ALA A 194 -14.22 8.62 -19.36
CA ALA A 194 -14.96 7.46 -18.87
C ALA A 194 -14.08 6.46 -18.09
N ALA A 195 -12.76 6.44 -18.26
CA ALA A 195 -11.85 5.65 -17.44
C ALA A 195 -11.41 6.41 -16.17
N SER A 196 -11.41 7.74 -16.19
CA SER A 196 -10.82 8.57 -15.14
C SER A 196 -11.49 8.43 -13.77
N TRP A 197 -12.79 8.10 -13.71
CA TRP A 197 -13.49 7.90 -12.43
C TRP A 197 -12.92 6.70 -11.64
N VAL A 198 -12.29 5.73 -12.31
CA VAL A 198 -11.72 4.56 -11.60
C VAL A 198 -10.56 4.97 -10.69
N ASN A 199 -9.90 6.09 -10.96
CA ASN A 199 -8.88 6.63 -10.07
C ASN A 199 -9.48 6.97 -8.70
N LEU A 200 -10.75 7.41 -8.64
CA LEU A 200 -11.46 7.65 -7.38
C LEU A 200 -11.69 6.36 -6.60
N VAL A 201 -11.94 5.24 -7.28
CA VAL A 201 -12.04 3.91 -6.65
C VAL A 201 -10.72 3.52 -5.99
N GLY A 202 -9.59 3.78 -6.67
CA GLY A 202 -8.26 3.57 -6.10
C GLY A 202 -8.03 4.37 -4.81
N ILE A 203 -8.52 5.61 -4.75
CA ILE A 203 -8.43 6.47 -3.55
C ILE A 203 -9.19 5.84 -2.38
N VAL A 204 -10.35 5.20 -2.60
CA VAL A 204 -11.09 4.53 -1.52
C VAL A 204 -10.24 3.47 -0.82
N GLY A 205 -9.49 2.66 -1.57
CA GLY A 205 -8.58 1.67 -1.00
C GLY A 205 -7.50 2.30 -0.13
N ILE A 206 -6.90 3.40 -0.60
CA ILE A 206 -5.88 4.15 0.14
C ILE A 206 -6.47 4.77 1.41
N VAL A 207 -7.67 5.36 1.33
CA VAL A 207 -8.36 5.95 2.48
C VAL A 207 -8.63 4.89 3.55
N VAL A 208 -9.03 3.68 3.15
CA VAL A 208 -9.21 2.56 4.09
C VAL A 208 -7.87 2.19 4.76
N ILE A 209 -6.80 2.07 3.98
CA ILE A 209 -5.46 1.79 4.53
C ILE A 209 -5.03 2.86 5.53
N ILE A 210 -5.22 4.13 5.20
CA ILE A 210 -4.89 5.26 6.09
C ILE A 210 -5.76 5.22 7.35
N ALA A 211 -7.08 5.11 7.19
CA ALA A 211 -8.04 5.15 8.29
C ALA A 211 -7.74 4.06 9.33
N PHE A 212 -7.56 2.81 8.90
CA PHE A 212 -7.19 1.71 9.80
C PHE A 212 -5.72 1.77 10.24
N GLY A 213 -4.83 2.31 9.41
CA GLY A 213 -3.41 2.51 9.73
C GLY A 213 -3.17 3.48 10.89
N VAL A 214 -3.99 4.53 11.01
CA VAL A 214 -3.88 5.52 12.10
C VAL A 214 -4.66 5.15 13.36
N MET A 215 -5.55 4.15 13.29
CA MET A 215 -6.38 3.73 14.43
C MET A 215 -5.55 3.40 15.66
N LYS A 216 -6.14 3.55 16.85
CA LYS A 216 -5.46 3.22 18.10
C LYS A 216 -5.21 1.71 18.22
N SER A 217 -4.02 1.37 18.73
CA SER A 217 -3.65 0.01 19.10
C SER A 217 -4.41 -0.40 20.35
N ASP A 218 -4.81 -1.67 20.43
CA ASP A 218 -5.34 -2.25 21.66
C ASP A 218 -4.20 -2.38 22.69
N PRO A 219 -4.27 -1.70 23.85
CA PRO A 219 -3.18 -1.71 24.84
C PRO A 219 -3.05 -3.05 25.58
N ALA A 220 -4.06 -3.93 25.50
CA ALA A 220 -4.03 -5.24 26.14
C ALA A 220 -3.72 -6.35 25.12
N ALA A 221 -3.48 -7.56 25.65
CA ALA A 221 -3.57 -8.76 24.84
C ALA A 221 -4.98 -8.88 24.24
N ASN A 222 -5.05 -9.20 22.96
CA ASN A 222 -6.32 -9.44 22.27
C ASN A 222 -6.32 -10.84 21.63
N ARG A 223 -7.40 -11.21 20.94
CA ARG A 223 -7.52 -12.54 20.32
C ARG A 223 -6.44 -12.88 19.28
N TYR A 224 -5.65 -11.89 18.84
CA TYR A 224 -4.57 -12.03 17.88
C TYR A 224 -3.18 -12.05 18.52
N GLY A 225 -3.11 -11.97 19.86
CA GLY A 225 -1.87 -12.11 20.63
C GLY A 225 -1.59 -10.95 21.58
N GLU A 226 -0.41 -11.01 22.18
CA GLU A 226 0.15 -10.01 23.09
C GLU A 226 0.37 -8.64 22.42
N GLU A 227 0.77 -7.64 23.21
CA GLU A 227 1.07 -6.31 22.70
C GLU A 227 2.13 -6.37 21.56
N PRO A 228 1.93 -5.67 20.44
CA PRO A 228 2.86 -5.71 19.31
C PRO A 228 4.22 -5.13 19.68
N VAL A 229 5.25 -5.67 19.05
CA VAL A 229 6.59 -5.08 19.09
C VAL A 229 6.56 -3.73 18.38
N ARG A 230 7.02 -2.68 19.06
CA ARG A 230 7.15 -1.33 18.48
C ARG A 230 8.54 -1.16 17.87
N LEU A 231 8.64 -1.26 16.54
CA LEU A 231 9.85 -1.01 15.75
C LEU A 231 9.78 0.36 15.05
N GLY A 232 10.89 1.10 15.03
CA GLY A 232 11.00 2.43 14.43
C GLY A 232 10.46 3.55 15.32
N ALA A 233 10.66 3.42 16.63
CA ALA A 233 10.25 4.37 17.66
C ALA A 233 11.38 5.33 18.03
#